data_AF-F2IH33-F1
#
_entry.id   AF-F2IH33-F1
#
_cell.length_a   1.000
_cell.length_b   1.000
_cell.length_c   1.000
_cell.angle_alpha   90.00
_cell.angle_beta   90.00
_cell.angle_gamma   90.00
#
_symmetry.space_group_name_H-M   'P 1'
#
loop_
_entity.id
_entity.type
_entity.pdbx_description
1 polymer ?
#
loop_
_entity_poly.entity_id
_entity_poly.type
_entity_poly.pdbx_seq_one_letter_code
_entity_poly.pdbx_strand_id
1 'polypeptide(L)' 'MKFILALALACYFSSGDGVVYICDSSLSVAYHFKRDCRGLNNCKHEVIKTNQADAEKLGLKICGWED' A
#
# COMPACT_ATOMS: atom_id res chain seq x y z
N MET A 1 21.76 -22.87 -33.43
CA MET A 1 20.29 -23.00 -33.25
C MET A 1 20.06 -23.74 -31.92
N LYS A 2 19.25 -23.19 -31.00
CA LYS A 2 18.71 -23.82 -29.75
C LYS A 2 19.15 -23.32 -28.36
N PHE A 3 19.98 -22.29 -28.19
CA PHE A 3 20.24 -21.73 -26.84
C PHE A 3 19.90 -20.24 -26.68
N ILE A 4 19.09 -19.68 -27.59
CA ILE A 4 18.63 -18.27 -27.53
C ILE A 4 17.21 -18.18 -26.92
N LEU A 5 16.65 -19.28 -26.39
CA LEU A 5 15.25 -19.36 -25.94
C LEU A 5 15.09 -19.43 -24.41
N ALA A 6 16.08 -18.99 -23.64
CA ALA A 6 16.03 -19.03 -22.18
C ALA A 6 16.03 -17.64 -21.51
N LEU A 7 15.95 -16.55 -22.28
CA LEU A 7 16.02 -15.17 -21.78
C LEU A 7 14.71 -14.38 -22.00
N ALA A 8 13.56 -15.05 -21.93
CA ALA A 8 12.26 -14.41 -22.19
C ALA A 8 11.21 -14.64 -21.08
N LEU A 9 11.63 -15.04 -19.86
CA LEU A 9 10.69 -15.37 -18.78
C LEU A 9 11.07 -14.77 -17.42
N ALA A 10 11.61 -13.55 -17.37
CA ALA A 10 12.05 -12.92 -16.11
C ALA A 10 11.32 -11.62 -15.74
N CYS A 11 10.35 -11.14 -16.52
CA CYS A 11 9.86 -9.76 -16.35
C CYS A 11 8.33 -9.63 -16.29
N TYR A 12 7.61 -10.36 -15.43
CA TYR A 12 6.18 -10.08 -15.19
C TYR A 12 5.71 -10.36 -13.75
N PHE A 13 6.51 -10.06 -12.74
CA PHE A 13 5.98 -9.86 -11.38
C PHE A 13 5.71 -8.37 -11.18
N SER A 14 4.55 -7.90 -11.63
CA SER A 14 3.99 -6.64 -11.14
C SER A 14 3.31 -6.98 -9.82
N SER A 15 4.00 -6.73 -8.70
CA SER A 15 3.35 -6.65 -7.39
C SER A 15 2.42 -5.45 -7.46
N GLY A 16 1.16 -5.69 -7.78
CA GLY A 16 0.11 -4.70 -7.73
C GLY A 16 -0.15 -4.37 -6.26
N ASP A 17 0.73 -3.54 -5.67
CA ASP A 17 0.52 -3.01 -4.34
C ASP A 17 -0.75 -2.14 -4.42
N GLY A 18 -1.79 -2.59 -3.72
CA GLY A 18 -3.09 -1.92 -3.75
C GLY A 18 -2.97 -0.46 -3.32
N VAL A 19 -3.81 0.40 -3.91
CA VAL A 19 -3.92 1.78 -3.45
C VAL A 19 -4.56 1.77 -2.06
N VAL A 20 -3.86 2.34 -1.08
CA VAL A 20 -4.29 2.50 0.31
C VAL A 20 -4.39 3.97 0.67
N TYR A 21 -5.01 4.23 1.82
CA TYR A 21 -5.21 5.54 2.39
C TYR A 21 -4.43 5.67 3.68
N ILE A 22 -3.75 6.80 3.86
CA ILE A 22 -3.03 7.13 5.09
C ILE A 22 -3.43 8.53 5.55
N CYS A 23 -3.45 8.73 6.87
CA CYS A 23 -3.59 10.05 7.47
C CYS A 23 -2.22 10.76 7.40
N ASP A 24 -2.16 11.95 6.80
CA ASP A 24 -0.94 12.77 6.70
C ASP A 24 -0.63 13.43 8.05
N SER A 25 -0.22 12.59 8.99
CA SER A 25 0.18 12.99 10.34
C SER A 25 1.40 12.18 10.73
N SER A 26 2.38 12.84 11.36
CA SER A 26 3.56 12.17 11.91
C SER A 26 3.23 11.13 13.00
N LEU A 27 2.02 11.19 13.56
CA LEU A 27 1.51 10.24 14.56
C LEU A 27 0.72 9.08 13.93
N SER A 28 0.60 9.03 12.60
CA SER A 28 -0.07 7.92 11.93
C SER A 28 0.72 6.64 12.13
N VAL A 29 0.04 5.57 12.55
CA VAL A 29 0.63 4.24 12.77
C VAL A 29 0.06 3.19 11.83
N ALA A 30 -0.97 3.55 11.05
CA ALA A 30 -1.71 2.61 10.23
C ALA A 30 -2.04 3.14 8.83
N TYR A 31 -2.19 2.21 7.89
CA TYR A 31 -2.78 2.43 6.57
C TYR A 31 -4.13 1.71 6.47
N HIS A 32 -4.94 2.17 5.52
CA HIS A 32 -6.34 1.78 5.37
C HIS A 32 -6.66 1.39 3.92
N PHE A 33 -7.43 0.32 3.70
CA PHE A 33 -7.88 -0.03 2.35
C PHE A 33 -9.11 0.78 1.94
N LYS A 34 -9.93 1.17 2.92
CA LYS A 34 -11.15 1.96 2.72
C LYS A 34 -11.00 3.38 3.26
N ARG A 35 -11.54 4.35 2.53
CA ARG A 35 -11.57 5.78 2.91
C ARG A 35 -12.40 6.07 4.15
N ASP A 36 -13.43 5.27 4.35
CA ASP A 36 -14.43 5.37 5.41
C ASP A 36 -14.14 4.41 6.57
N CYS A 37 -12.93 3.84 6.64
CA CYS A 37 -12.52 3.02 7.77
C CYS A 37 -12.71 3.79 9.09
N ARG A 38 -13.25 3.09 10.09
CA ARG A 38 -13.50 3.65 11.44
C ARG A 38 -12.26 4.33 12.03
N GLY A 39 -11.08 3.73 11.83
CA GLY A 39 -9.82 4.31 12.29
C GLY A 39 -9.41 5.58 11.54
N LEU A 40 -9.67 5.62 10.24
CA LEU A 40 -9.31 6.74 9.37
C LEU A 40 -10.25 7.95 9.56
N ASN A 41 -11.53 7.71 9.85
CA ASN A 41 -12.51 8.78 10.07
C ASN A 41 -12.16 9.71 11.25
N ASN A 42 -11.27 9.28 12.16
CA ASN A 42 -10.78 10.11 13.27
C ASN A 42 -9.59 11.01 12.86
N CYS A 43 -9.07 10.88 11.64
CA CYS A 43 -7.98 11.71 11.13
C CYS A 43 -8.43 13.18 11.06
N LYS A 44 -7.64 14.06 11.67
CA LYS A 44 -7.84 15.53 11.62
C LYS A 44 -6.97 16.24 10.57
N HIS A 45 -6.16 15.47 9.85
CA HIS A 45 -5.25 15.93 8.80
C HIS A 45 -5.77 15.49 7.43
N GLU A 46 -5.00 15.78 6.39
CA GLU A 46 -5.32 15.32 5.04
C GLU A 46 -5.24 13.78 4.96
N VAL A 47 -6.15 13.18 4.20
CA VAL A 47 -6.11 11.76 3.87
C VAL A 47 -5.53 11.61 2.48
N ILE A 48 -4.32 11.08 2.38
CA ILE A 48 -3.61 10.90 1.12
C ILE A 48 -3.70 9.45 0.64
N LYS A 49 -3.66 9.27 -0.69
CA LYS A 49 -3.59 7.96 -1.34
C LYS A 49 -2.12 7.61 -1.59
N THR A 50 -1.74 6.40 -1.25
CA THR A 50 -0.42 5.85 -1.57
C THR A 50 -0.55 4.38 -1.96
N ASN A 51 0.54 3.74 -2.39
CA ASN A 51 0.55 2.29 -2.56
C ASN A 51 0.89 1.60 -1.23
N GLN A 52 0.43 0.36 -1.07
CA GLN A 52 0.64 -0.41 0.15
C GLN A 52 2.13 -0.55 0.50
N ALA A 53 3.01 -0.81 -0.48
CA ALA A 53 4.44 -0.96 -0.23
C ALA A 53 5.08 0.31 0.34
N ASP A 54 4.69 1.49 -0.11
CA ASP A 54 5.20 2.77 0.40
C ASP A 54 4.65 3.04 1.79
N ALA A 55 3.39 2.70 2.08
CA ALA A 55 2.86 2.75 3.44
C ALA A 55 3.63 1.81 4.39
N GLU A 56 3.96 0.60 3.95
CA GLU A 56 4.76 -0.37 4.71
C GLU A 56 6.21 0.09 4.89
N LYS A 57 6.83 0.72 3.88
CA LYS A 57 8.16 1.36 3.98
C LYS A 57 8.18 2.52 4.98
N LEU A 58 7.07 3.24 5.13
CA LEU A 58 6.90 4.27 6.16
C LEU A 58 6.73 3.67 7.57
N GLY A 59 6.71 2.34 7.71
CA GLY A 59 6.52 1.64 8.98
C GLY A 59 5.07 1.59 9.47
N LEU A 60 4.12 1.97 8.60
CA LEU A 60 2.70 1.87 8.90
C LEU A 60 2.24 0.40 8.81
N LYS A 61 1.27 0.03 9.64
CA LYS A 61 0.67 -1.30 9.64
C LYS A 61 -0.77 -1.25 9.13
N ILE A 62 -1.32 -2.39 8.72
CA ILE A 62 -2.75 -2.46 8.42
C ILE A 62 -3.59 -2.07 9.65
N CYS A 63 -4.63 -1.27 9.44
CA CYS A 63 -5.59 -0.96 10.49
C CYS A 63 -6.38 -2.21 10.91
N GLY A 64 -6.51 -2.45 12.21
CA GLY A 64 -7.26 -3.61 12.72
C GLY A 64 -8.79 -3.51 12.57
N TRP A 65 -9.31 -2.41 12.02
CA TRP A 65 -10.73 -2.15 11.80
C TRP A 65 -11.12 -2.16 10.32
N GLU A 66 -10.27 -2.73 9.46
CA GLU A 66 -10.59 -2.98 8.05
C GLU A 66 -11.56 -4.18 7.96
N ASP A 67 -12.82 -3.96 8.34
CA ASP A 67 -13.97 -4.85 8.06
C ASP A 67 -14.56 -4.53 6.67
#